data_AF-A0A938FMT6-F1
#
_entry.id   AF-A0A938FMT6-F1
#
_cell.length_a   1.000
_cell.length_b   1.000
_cell.length_c   1.000
_cell.angle_alpha   90.00
_cell.angle_beta   90.00
_cell.angle_gamma   90.00
#
_symmetry.space_group_name_H-M   'P 1'
#
loop_
_entity.id
_entity.type
_entity.pdbx_description
1 polymer ?
#
loop_
_entity_poly.entity_id
_entity_poly.type
_entity_poly.pdbx_seq_one_letter_code
_entity_poly.pdbx_strand_id
1 'polypeptide(L)'
;MNTAANHRAIGARRGRFALLPVGAVFVAAVSLALFVIPMRTWTKQRSMMGEKNEQFAAFEDINDALQDEVDTLKTTEGMQEAIRSQLGYLLPSEKRVPMLDMPAASAELPDRWPYTIVTNILQVRVAQVIRNSSVEIMNPLQP
;
A
#
# COMPACT_ATOMS: atom_id res chain seq x y z
N MET A 1 71.19 -81.35 20.68
CA MET A 1 69.84 -81.71 21.13
C MET A 1 69.16 -80.44 21.63
N ASN A 2 68.12 -80.03 20.91
CA ASN A 2 66.99 -79.14 21.24
C ASN A 2 67.26 -77.73 21.80
N THR A 3 67.03 -76.63 21.07
CA THR A 3 65.77 -75.91 20.68
C THR A 3 65.03 -75.15 21.78
N ALA A 4 64.55 -73.95 21.37
CA ALA A 4 63.56 -73.05 21.96
C ALA A 4 64.10 -71.91 22.84
N ALA A 5 63.62 -70.68 22.75
CA ALA A 5 62.82 -70.00 21.72
C ALA A 5 63.03 -68.50 21.97
N ASN A 6 63.54 -67.80 20.97
CA ASN A 6 63.80 -66.37 21.05
C ASN A 6 62.52 -65.63 20.63
N HIS A 7 61.67 -65.28 21.60
CA HIS A 7 60.47 -64.49 21.32
C HIS A 7 60.86 -63.02 21.09
N ARG A 8 61.03 -62.69 19.80
CA ARG A 8 61.12 -61.31 19.32
C ARG A 8 59.86 -60.54 19.71
N ALA A 9 60.04 -59.45 20.46
CA ALA A 9 59.06 -58.37 20.55
C ALA A 9 59.01 -57.66 19.18
N ILE A 10 58.06 -58.04 18.34
CA ILE A 10 57.81 -57.41 17.04
C ILE A 10 56.78 -56.29 17.26
N GLY A 11 57.14 -55.07 16.83
CA GLY A 11 56.16 -54.17 16.24
C GLY A 11 55.60 -53.05 17.11
N ALA A 12 56.45 -52.21 17.69
CA ALA A 12 56.06 -50.84 18.01
C ALA A 12 56.85 -49.89 17.10
N ARG A 13 56.21 -48.82 16.60
CA ARG A 13 56.81 -47.62 15.96
C ARG A 13 56.76 -47.47 14.42
N ARG A 14 55.80 -48.06 13.69
CA ARG A 14 55.56 -47.69 12.28
C ARG A 14 54.27 -46.93 11.98
N GLY A 15 53.28 -46.91 12.89
CA GLY A 15 52.02 -46.18 12.70
C GLY A 15 52.03 -44.69 13.08
N ARG A 16 53.03 -44.22 13.84
CA ARG A 16 53.02 -42.86 14.42
C ARG A 16 53.31 -41.75 13.41
N PHE A 17 54.08 -42.04 12.35
CA PHE A 17 54.46 -41.04 11.35
C PHE A 17 53.39 -40.82 10.25
N ALA A 18 52.53 -41.81 10.00
CA ALA A 18 51.40 -41.66 9.08
C ALA A 18 50.19 -40.96 9.72
N LEU A 19 50.05 -41.02 11.05
CA LEU A 19 48.99 -40.36 11.82
C LEU A 19 49.26 -38.86 12.06
N LEU A 20 50.53 -38.43 12.03
CA LEU A 20 50.93 -37.04 12.25
C LEU A 20 50.28 -36.03 11.28
N PRO A 21 50.31 -36.23 9.95
CA PRO A 21 49.68 -35.28 9.03
C PRO A 21 48.15 -35.31 9.14
N VAL A 22 47.55 -36.48 9.40
CA VAL A 22 46.10 -36.63 9.57
C VAL A 22 45.61 -35.88 10.82
N GLY A 23 46.35 -36.00 11.93
CA GLY A 23 46.07 -35.26 13.16
C GLY A 23 46.17 -33.74 12.97
N ALA A 24 47.18 -33.26 12.23
CA ALA A 24 47.35 -31.83 11.96
C ALA A 24 46.20 -31.26 11.13
N VAL A 25 45.74 -31.99 10.09
CA VAL A 25 44.59 -31.59 9.28
C VAL A 25 43.30 -31.56 10.12
N PHE A 26 43.12 -32.54 11.00
CA PHE A 26 41.95 -32.57 11.89
C PHE A 26 41.94 -31.37 12.86
N VAL A 27 43.06 -31.07 13.50
CA VAL A 27 43.17 -29.90 14.40
C VAL A 27 42.94 -28.60 13.63
N ALA A 28 43.51 -28.46 12.43
CA ALA A 28 43.27 -27.29 11.58
C ALA A 28 41.79 -27.14 11.19
N ALA A 29 41.11 -28.24 10.85
CA ALA A 29 39.69 -28.25 10.53
C ALA A 29 38.83 -27.87 11.75
N VAL A 30 39.16 -28.39 12.94
CA VAL A 30 38.48 -28.03 14.19
C VAL A 30 38.69 -26.55 14.53
N SER A 31 39.92 -26.05 14.43
CA SER A 31 40.22 -24.62 14.66
C SER A 31 39.48 -23.71 13.68
N LEU A 32 39.42 -24.09 12.40
CA LEU A 32 38.62 -23.39 11.39
C LEU A 32 37.13 -23.43 11.72
N ALA A 33 36.59 -24.58 12.10
CA ALA A 33 35.18 -24.70 12.47
C ALA A 33 34.84 -23.84 13.70
N LEU A 34 35.70 -23.85 14.73
CA LEU A 34 35.54 -23.05 15.94
C LEU A 34 35.64 -21.54 15.69
N PHE A 35 36.25 -21.09 14.60
CA PHE A 35 36.30 -19.67 14.23
C PHE A 35 35.22 -19.27 13.22
N VAL A 36 34.99 -20.09 12.18
CA VAL A 36 34.08 -19.77 11.07
C VAL A 36 32.63 -19.86 11.50
N ILE A 37 32.26 -20.83 12.33
CA ILE A 37 30.88 -20.98 12.82
C ILE A 37 30.45 -19.73 13.62
N PRO A 38 31.13 -19.32 14.71
CA PRO A 38 30.71 -18.15 15.47
C PRO A 38 30.72 -16.86 14.64
N MET A 39 31.68 -16.68 13.72
CA MET A 39 31.70 -15.49 12.85
C MET A 39 30.48 -15.45 11.92
N ARG A 40 30.08 -16.59 11.32
CA ARG A 40 28.88 -16.70 10.47
C ARG A 40 27.59 -16.56 11.28
N THR A 41 27.56 -17.04 12.52
CA THR A 41 26.39 -16.93 13.39
C THR A 41 26.19 -15.49 13.86
N TRP A 42 27.27 -14.79 14.19
CA TRP A 42 27.22 -13.39 14.64
C TRP A 42 26.70 -12.45 13.55
N THR A 43 27.14 -12.61 12.29
CA THR A 43 26.63 -11.80 11.18
C THR A 43 25.16 -12.10 10.86
N LYS A 44 24.75 -13.37 10.88
CA LYS A 44 23.33 -13.76 10.70
C LYS A 44 22.43 -13.28 11.83
N GLN A 45 22.89 -13.34 13.08
CA GLN A 45 22.14 -12.82 14.22
C GLN A 45 21.99 -11.30 14.16
N ARG A 46 23.04 -10.57 13.73
CA ARG A 46 22.98 -9.11 13.55
C ARG A 46 21.93 -8.71 12.50
N SER A 47 21.88 -9.40 11.36
CA SER A 47 20.90 -9.12 10.32
C SER A 47 19.47 -9.47 10.75
N MET A 48 19.28 -10.61 11.44
CA MET A 48 17.97 -10.98 11.98
C MET A 48 17.49 -10.03 13.09
N MET A 49 18.39 -9.47 13.90
CA MET A 49 18.04 -8.47 14.91
C MET A 49 17.62 -7.13 14.30
N GLY A 50 18.25 -6.71 13.19
CA GLY A 50 17.85 -5.50 12.46
C GLY A 50 16.44 -5.62 11.89
N GLU A 51 16.14 -6.73 11.21
CA GLU A 51 14.82 -6.97 10.61
C GLU A 51 13.72 -7.13 11.66
N LYS A 52 14.02 -7.72 12.82
CA LYS A 52 13.06 -7.86 13.92
C LYS A 52 12.78 -6.53 14.60
N ASN A 53 13.78 -5.66 14.78
CA ASN A 53 13.58 -4.34 15.36
C ASN A 53 12.71 -3.44 14.47
N GLU A 54 12.88 -3.52 13.14
CA GLU A 54 12.03 -2.78 12.19
C GLU A 54 10.58 -3.26 12.23
N GLN A 55 10.35 -4.58 12.34
CA GLN A 55 9.02 -5.13 12.56
C GLN A 55 8.40 -4.65 13.88
N PHE A 56 9.16 -4.60 14.97
CA PHE A 56 8.65 -4.12 16.26
C PHE A 56 8.29 -2.64 16.25
N ALA A 57 9.10 -1.79 15.61
CA ALA A 57 8.79 -0.37 15.45
C ALA A 57 7.47 -0.17 14.68
N ALA A 58 7.27 -0.93 13.59
CA ALA A 58 6.01 -0.86 12.84
C ALA A 58 4.79 -1.30 13.67
N PHE A 59 4.93 -2.31 14.53
CA PHE A 59 3.84 -2.73 15.42
C PHE A 59 3.54 -1.73 16.53
N GLU A 60 4.56 -1.04 17.05
CA GLU A 60 4.40 0.02 18.04
C GLU A 60 3.62 1.20 17.44
N ASP A 61 4.01 1.68 16.26
CA ASP A 61 3.32 2.76 15.54
C ASP A 61 1.83 2.43 15.28
N ILE A 62 1.55 1.19 14.85
CA ILE A 62 0.17 0.73 14.62
C ILE A 62 -0.62 0.67 15.93
N ASN A 63 0.00 0.20 17.01
CA ASN A 63 -0.66 0.08 18.30
C ASN A 63 -1.01 1.46 18.87
N ASP A 64 -0.10 2.43 18.75
CA ASP A 64 -0.33 3.80 19.18
C ASP A 64 -1.48 4.44 18.39
N ALA A 65 -1.49 4.28 17.06
CA ALA A 65 -2.58 4.77 16.21
C ALA A 65 -3.93 4.13 16.57
N LEU A 66 -3.97 2.84 16.87
CA LEU A 66 -5.19 2.14 17.31
C LEU A 66 -5.65 2.60 18.70
N GLN A 67 -4.73 2.90 19.61
CA GLN A 67 -5.06 3.43 20.92
C GLN A 67 -5.66 4.84 20.82
N ASP A 68 -5.11 5.71 19.98
CA ASP A 68 -5.67 7.04 19.69
C ASP A 68 -7.08 6.96 19.10
N GLU A 69 -7.33 6.01 18.20
CA GLU A 69 -8.67 5.75 17.65
C GLU A 69 -9.62 5.26 18.74
N VAL A 70 -9.20 4.30 19.56
CA VAL A 70 -10.02 3.80 20.68
C VAL A 70 -10.37 4.91 21.66
N ASP A 71 -9.42 5.76 22.02
CA ASP A 71 -9.65 6.87 22.94
C ASP A 71 -10.57 7.93 22.34
N THR A 72 -10.43 8.20 21.04
CA THR A 72 -11.38 9.04 20.29
C THR A 72 -12.79 8.41 20.30
N LEU A 73 -12.92 7.12 20.01
CA LEU A 73 -14.20 6.40 19.95
C LEU A 73 -14.89 6.25 21.32
N LYS A 74 -14.14 6.32 22.43
CA LYS A 74 -14.71 6.34 23.79
C LYS A 74 -15.43 7.66 24.10
N THR A 75 -15.10 8.75 23.41
CA THR A 75 -15.81 10.02 23.57
C THR A 75 -17.20 9.97 22.92
N THR A 76 -18.14 10.74 23.46
CA THR A 76 -19.51 10.78 22.91
C THR A 76 -19.51 11.35 21.50
N GLU A 77 -18.69 12.37 21.26
CA GLU A 77 -18.52 13.07 19.99
C GLU A 77 -17.85 12.15 18.96
N GLY A 78 -16.76 11.46 19.33
CA GLY A 78 -16.06 10.54 18.43
C GLY A 78 -16.90 9.34 18.05
N MET A 79 -17.72 8.81 18.97
CA MET A 79 -18.68 7.75 18.65
C MET A 79 -19.76 8.23 17.66
N GLN A 80 -20.31 9.43 17.87
CA GLN A 80 -21.30 10.00 16.95
C GLN A 80 -20.72 10.21 15.55
N GLU A 81 -19.50 10.73 15.45
CA GLU A 81 -18.81 10.93 14.17
C GLU A 81 -18.47 9.59 13.48
N ALA A 82 -18.06 8.57 14.24
CA ALA A 82 -17.84 7.23 13.71
C ALA A 82 -19.12 6.59 13.18
N ILE A 83 -20.23 6.73 13.91
CA ILE A 83 -21.56 6.27 13.46
C ILE A 83 -22.00 7.02 12.19
N ARG A 84 -21.74 8.33 12.12
CA ARG A 84 -22.05 9.15 10.93
C ARG A 84 -21.23 8.70 9.71
N SER A 85 -19.92 8.55 9.87
CA SER A 85 -18.99 8.26 8.78
C SER A 85 -19.05 6.80 8.31
N GLN A 86 -19.10 5.84 9.24
CA GLN A 86 -19.03 4.41 8.89
C GLN A 86 -20.40 3.82 8.58
N LEU A 87 -21.44 4.22 9.32
CA LEU A 87 -22.78 3.63 9.19
C LEU A 87 -23.75 4.55 8.43
N GLY A 88 -23.35 5.78 8.11
CA GLY A 88 -24.16 6.71 7.34
C GLY A 88 -25.41 7.22 8.06
N TYR A 89 -25.45 7.12 9.39
CA TYR A 89 -26.55 7.65 10.19
C TYR A 89 -26.55 9.18 10.19
N LEU A 90 -27.75 9.75 10.36
CA LEU A 90 -28.01 11.18 10.42
C LEU A 90 -28.49 11.52 11.82
N LEU A 91 -28.27 12.76 12.27
CA LEU A 91 -28.92 13.25 13.48
C LEU A 91 -30.45 13.34 13.28
N PRO A 92 -31.26 13.29 14.36
CA PRO A 92 -32.72 13.43 14.27
C PRO A 92 -33.17 14.73 13.57
N SER A 93 -32.34 15.77 13.58
CA SER A 93 -32.58 17.06 12.92
C SER A 93 -32.04 17.15 11.49
N GLU A 94 -31.30 16.15 11.01
CA GLU A 94 -30.73 16.11 9.67
C GLU A 94 -31.60 15.28 8.71
N LYS A 95 -31.79 15.76 7.47
CA LYS A 95 -32.54 15.05 6.42
C LYS A 95 -31.67 14.90 5.19
N ARG A 96 -31.55 13.67 4.66
CA ARG A 96 -30.97 13.44 3.33
C ARG A 96 -31.87 14.10 2.29
N VAL A 97 -31.35 15.13 1.63
CA VAL A 97 -31.96 15.68 0.42
C VAL A 97 -31.30 14.96 -0.75
N PRO A 98 -32.02 14.09 -1.48
CA PRO A 98 -31.46 13.50 -2.69
C PRO A 98 -31.16 14.64 -3.66
N MET A 99 -29.91 14.73 -4.11
CA MET A 99 -29.63 15.47 -5.33
C MET A 99 -30.39 14.76 -6.44
N LEU A 100 -31.49 15.37 -6.90
CA LEU A 100 -32.07 14.98 -8.17
C LEU A 100 -30.98 15.20 -9.22
N ASP A 101 -30.84 14.24 -10.12
CA ASP A 101 -30.01 14.41 -11.29
C ASP A 101 -30.42 15.72 -11.97
N MET A 102 -29.44 16.52 -12.43
CA MET A 102 -29.76 17.78 -13.09
C MET A 102 -30.71 17.42 -14.23
N PRO A 103 -31.99 17.85 -14.20
CA PRO A 103 -32.92 17.43 -15.24
C PRO A 103 -32.30 17.89 -16.56
N ALA A 104 -32.17 16.96 -17.50
CA ALA A 104 -31.82 17.30 -18.86
C ALA A 104 -32.91 18.24 -19.35
N ALA A 105 -32.69 19.55 -19.19
CA ALA A 105 -33.64 20.55 -19.62
C ALA A 105 -33.80 20.34 -21.11
N SER A 106 -35.01 19.96 -21.53
CA SER A 106 -35.31 19.88 -22.94
C SER A 106 -34.98 21.24 -23.56
N ALA A 107 -34.21 21.26 -24.64
CA ALA A 107 -33.90 22.49 -25.37
C ALA A 107 -35.17 23.18 -25.90
N GLU A 108 -36.29 22.45 -25.90
CA GLU A 108 -37.59 22.91 -26.36
C GLU A 108 -38.50 23.27 -25.17
N LEU A 109 -39.12 24.44 -25.29
CA LEU A 109 -40.14 24.93 -24.38
C LEU A 109 -41.47 24.19 -24.67
N PRO A 110 -42.23 23.76 -23.63
CA PRO A 110 -43.51 23.09 -23.83
C PRO A 110 -44.54 23.94 -24.59
N ASP A 111 -45.32 23.30 -25.46
CA ASP A 111 -46.38 23.96 -26.25
C ASP A 111 -47.69 24.19 -25.44
N ARG A 112 -47.54 24.78 -24.25
CA ARG A 112 -48.64 25.06 -23.31
C ARG A 112 -48.41 26.37 -22.59
N TRP A 113 -49.49 27.01 -22.13
CA TRP A 113 -49.40 28.24 -21.36
C TRP A 113 -48.50 28.06 -20.12
N PRO A 114 -47.61 29.01 -19.78
CA PRO A 114 -47.38 30.32 -20.40
C PRO A 114 -46.31 30.34 -21.52
N TYR A 115 -45.71 29.20 -21.83
CA TYR A 115 -44.54 29.10 -22.71
C TYR A 115 -44.84 29.41 -24.18
N THR A 116 -46.09 29.25 -24.61
CA THR A 116 -46.54 29.65 -25.95
C THR A 116 -46.29 31.13 -26.22
N ILE A 117 -46.40 32.01 -25.21
CA ILE A 117 -46.11 33.45 -25.36
C ILE A 117 -44.62 33.66 -25.63
N VAL A 118 -43.75 32.97 -24.89
CA VAL A 118 -42.29 33.08 -25.04
C VAL A 118 -41.86 32.56 -26.41
N THR A 119 -42.40 31.41 -26.84
CA THR A 119 -42.13 30.84 -28.17
C THR A 119 -42.53 31.81 -29.29
N ASN A 120 -43.71 32.43 -29.20
CA ASN A 120 -44.16 33.42 -30.17
C ASN A 120 -43.25 34.66 -30.21
N ILE A 121 -42.82 35.17 -29.05
CA ILE A 121 -41.90 36.31 -28.97
C ILE A 121 -40.55 35.96 -29.60
N LEU A 122 -40.01 34.77 -29.32
CA LEU A 122 -38.75 34.30 -29.89
C LEU A 122 -38.85 34.17 -31.41
N GLN A 123 -39.94 33.59 -31.93
CA GLN A 123 -40.17 33.47 -33.36
C GLN A 123 -40.22 34.84 -34.06
N VAL A 124 -40.96 35.81 -33.49
CA VAL A 124 -41.02 37.17 -34.04
C VAL A 124 -39.63 37.83 -34.02
N ARG A 125 -38.87 37.67 -32.94
CA ARG A 125 -37.52 38.23 -32.83
C ARG A 125 -36.55 37.61 -33.82
N VAL A 126 -36.58 36.29 -34.01
CA VAL A 126 -35.75 35.60 -35.01
C VAL A 126 -36.09 36.08 -36.42
N ALA A 127 -37.39 36.18 -36.75
CA ALA A 127 -37.83 36.71 -38.04
C ALA A 127 -37.40 38.17 -38.28
N GLN A 128 -37.38 39.00 -37.23
CA GLN A 128 -36.90 40.37 -37.30
C GLN A 128 -35.38 40.46 -37.52
N VAL A 129 -34.60 39.61 -36.84
CA VAL A 129 -33.14 39.54 -37.04
C VAL A 129 -32.80 39.13 -38.47
N ILE A 130 -33.46 38.10 -39.01
CA ILE A 130 -33.26 37.65 -40.40
C ILE A 130 -33.59 38.76 -41.39
N ARG A 131 -34.71 39.48 -41.19
CA ARG A 131 -35.03 40.64 -42.04
C ARG A 131 -33.97 41.73 -41.95
N ASN A 132 -33.53 42.09 -40.76
CA ASN A 132 -32.53 43.12 -40.56
C ASN A 132 -31.18 42.76 -41.18
N SER A 133 -30.72 41.51 -41.01
CA SER A 133 -29.48 41.04 -41.64
C SER A 133 -29.59 40.99 -43.16
N SER A 134 -30.77 40.64 -43.70
CA SER A 134 -31.02 40.67 -45.14
C SER A 134 -30.96 42.09 -45.69
N VAL A 135 -31.52 43.08 -44.97
CA VAL A 135 -31.45 44.50 -45.31
C VAL A 135 -30.02 45.03 -45.24
N GLU A 136 -29.23 44.58 -44.25
CA GLU A 136 -27.81 44.94 -44.12
C GLU A 136 -26.97 44.41 -45.29
N ILE A 137 -27.18 43.15 -45.70
CA ILE A 137 -26.53 42.54 -46.87
C ILE A 137 -26.92 43.26 -48.18
N MET A 138 -28.15 43.79 -48.25
CA MET A 138 -28.67 44.49 -49.42
C MET A 138 -28.41 46.00 -49.41
N ASN A 139 -27.60 46.53 -48.49
CA ASN A 139 -27.23 47.94 -48.46
C ASN A 139 -25.95 48.17 -49.30
N PRO A 140 -26.05 48.67 -50.55
CA PRO A 140 -24.91 48.78 -51.47
C PRO A 140 -23.96 49.95 -51.15
N LEU A 141 -24.06 50.55 -49.95
CA LEU A 141 -23.31 51.74 -49.54
C LEU A 141 -22.52 51.54 -48.24
N GLN A 142 -22.18 50.30 -47.88
CA GLN A 142 -21.04 50.08 -46.96
C GLN A 142 -19.73 50.27 -47.77
N PRO A 143 -18.73 51.03 -47.28
CA PRO A 143 -17.43 51.13 -47.93
C PRO A 143 -16.70 49.79 -47.99
#